data_AF-A0A956DMY9-F1
#
_entry.id   AF-A0A956DMY9-F1
#
_cell.length_a   1.000
_cell.length_b   1.000
_cell.length_c   1.000
_cell.angle_alpha   90.00
_cell.angle_beta   90.00
_cell.angle_gamma   90.00
#
_symmetry.space_group_name_H-M   'P 1'
#
loop_
_entity.id
_entity.type
_entity.pdbx_description
1 polymer ?
#
loop_
_entity_poly.entity_id
_entity_poly.type
_entity_poly.pdbx_seq_one_letter_code
_entity_poly.pdbx_strand_id
1 'polypeptide(L)'
;MKIDLQTRDLKTGSTAPKAFDSLEDCKAWLAARPQYTEVLGIASHHVPAEVSDELKALRRPLDAEEQKLADDLDAAMQAARDRAAAQRRREEEAAAERHRQSMENADPGRPLTLRYLYNRGVVVADNADKRVPSQDVLAAIKEWVEERNTWVESRNQVVGDATITVHPGDLAEGQERIISGTFIPVSAPRS
;
A
#
# COMPACT_ATOMS: atom_id res chain seq x y z
N MET A 1 -32.86 17.66 -7.02
CA MET A 1 -31.67 16.80 -6.78
C MET A 1 -30.50 17.73 -6.61
N LYS A 2 -29.77 17.62 -5.51
CA LYS A 2 -28.62 18.47 -5.23
C LYS A 2 -27.41 17.96 -6.02
N ILE A 3 -26.65 18.86 -6.65
CA ILE A 3 -25.47 18.49 -7.42
C ILE A 3 -24.30 19.32 -6.94
N ASP A 4 -23.21 18.66 -6.61
CA ASP A 4 -21.95 19.30 -6.25
C ASP A 4 -20.94 19.05 -7.37
N LEU A 5 -20.36 20.13 -7.90
CA LEU A 5 -19.28 20.07 -8.88
C LEU A 5 -17.95 20.36 -8.19
N GLN A 6 -16.91 19.60 -8.52
CA GLN A 6 -15.56 19.98 -8.15
C GLN A 6 -15.03 21.00 -9.15
N THR A 7 -14.67 22.18 -8.66
CA THR A 7 -14.14 23.28 -9.48
C THR A 7 -12.73 23.64 -9.09
N ARG A 8 -11.96 24.20 -10.03
CA ARG A 8 -10.61 24.73 -9.85
C ARG A 8 -10.55 26.15 -10.37
N ASP A 9 -10.05 27.07 -9.55
CA ASP A 9 -9.69 28.41 -9.99
C ASP A 9 -8.33 28.34 -10.71
N LEU A 10 -8.27 28.73 -11.97
CA LEU A 10 -7.09 28.62 -12.83
C LEU A 10 -6.03 29.69 -12.54
N LYS A 11 -6.36 30.76 -11.82
CA LYS A 11 -5.40 31.79 -11.41
C LYS A 11 -4.66 31.42 -10.14
N THR A 12 -5.33 30.73 -9.23
CA THR A 12 -4.79 30.38 -7.91
C THR A 12 -4.45 28.90 -7.76
N GLY A 13 -5.00 28.04 -8.62
CA GLY A 13 -4.93 26.57 -8.48
C GLY A 13 -5.81 26.02 -7.36
N SER A 14 -6.59 26.85 -6.67
CA SER A 14 -7.44 26.43 -5.55
C SER A 14 -8.60 25.59 -6.06
N THR A 15 -8.89 24.49 -5.37
CA THR A 15 -10.05 23.64 -5.69
C THR A 15 -11.14 23.78 -4.64
N ALA A 16 -12.39 23.87 -5.08
CA ALA A 16 -13.54 24.00 -4.19
C ALA A 16 -14.77 23.28 -4.76
N PRO A 17 -15.58 22.65 -3.90
CA PRO A 17 -16.88 22.15 -4.31
C PRO A 17 -17.86 23.32 -4.51
N LYS A 18 -18.64 23.26 -5.58
CA LYS A 18 -19.73 24.18 -5.86
C LYS A 18 -21.06 23.42 -5.84
N ALA A 19 -21.90 23.77 -4.87
CA ALA A 19 -23.20 23.14 -4.68
C ALA A 19 -24.31 23.85 -5.47
N PHE A 20 -25.23 23.05 -6.00
CA PHE A 20 -26.45 23.47 -6.69
C PHE A 20 -27.64 22.72 -6.12
N ASP A 21 -28.74 23.40 -5.86
CA ASP A 21 -29.94 22.81 -5.28
C ASP A 21 -30.78 22.03 -6.32
N SER A 22 -30.57 22.33 -7.60
CA SER A 22 -31.25 21.67 -8.72
C SER A 22 -30.31 21.34 -9.88
N LEU A 23 -30.75 20.39 -10.71
CA LEU A 23 -30.06 20.01 -11.94
C LEU A 23 -30.07 21.14 -12.96
N GLU A 24 -31.17 21.89 -13.06
CA GLU A 24 -31.32 22.98 -14.02
C GLU A 24 -30.40 24.17 -13.70
N ASP A 25 -30.23 24.49 -12.41
CA ASP A 25 -29.28 25.53 -11.97
C ASP A 25 -27.83 25.15 -12.32
N CYS A 26 -27.49 23.87 -12.14
CA CYS A 26 -26.18 23.33 -12.50
C CYS A 26 -25.94 23.42 -14.02
N LYS A 27 -26.93 23.04 -14.83
CA LYS A 27 -26.86 23.14 -16.31
C LYS A 27 -26.66 24.57 -16.78
N ALA A 28 -27.46 25.51 -16.25
CA ALA A 28 -27.36 26.93 -16.58
C ALA A 28 -25.97 27.48 -16.23
N TRP A 29 -25.44 27.11 -15.06
CA TRP A 29 -24.11 27.53 -14.65
C TRP A 29 -22.97 26.92 -15.50
N LEU A 30 -23.09 25.65 -15.91
CA LEU A 30 -22.09 24.99 -16.76
C LEU A 30 -21.99 25.62 -18.16
N ALA A 31 -23.12 26.04 -18.72
CA ALA A 31 -23.16 26.77 -19.99
C ALA A 31 -22.57 28.19 -19.86
N ALA A 32 -22.84 28.86 -18.74
CA ALA A 32 -22.36 30.22 -18.44
C ALA A 32 -21.15 30.23 -17.49
N ARG A 33 -20.32 29.18 -17.52
CA ARG A 33 -19.23 28.97 -16.56
C ARG A 33 -18.34 30.22 -16.49
N PRO A 34 -18.08 30.76 -15.28
CA PRO A 34 -17.19 31.91 -15.12
C PRO A 34 -15.82 31.68 -15.74
N GLN A 35 -15.22 32.75 -16.25
CA GLN A 35 -13.85 32.71 -16.76
C GLN A 35 -12.88 32.27 -15.67
N TYR A 36 -11.83 31.57 -16.07
CA TYR A 36 -10.77 31.06 -15.19
C TYR A 36 -11.26 30.04 -14.15
N THR A 37 -12.44 29.47 -14.36
CA THR A 37 -12.95 28.37 -13.53
C THR A 37 -12.94 27.10 -14.37
N GLU A 38 -12.27 26.06 -13.92
CA GLU A 38 -12.33 24.73 -14.52
C GLU A 38 -13.25 23.82 -13.72
N VAL A 39 -13.99 22.95 -14.41
CA VAL A 39 -14.81 21.91 -13.78
C VAL A 39 -14.07 20.58 -13.91
N LEU A 40 -13.56 20.09 -12.78
CA LEU A 40 -12.80 18.85 -12.68
C LEU A 40 -13.69 17.62 -12.75
N GLY A 41 -14.93 17.71 -12.24
CA GLY A 41 -15.89 16.62 -12.26
C GLY A 41 -17.09 16.84 -11.36
N ILE A 42 -17.94 15.82 -11.24
CA ILE A 42 -19.09 15.79 -10.36
C ILE A 42 -18.66 15.15 -9.04
N ALA A 43 -18.84 15.85 -7.92
CA ALA A 43 -18.51 15.38 -6.58
C ALA A 43 -19.65 14.57 -5.94
N SER A 44 -20.88 14.69 -6.46
CA SER A 44 -22.04 13.94 -5.95
C SER A 44 -22.09 12.50 -6.46
N HIS A 45 -22.06 11.53 -5.55
CA HIS A 45 -22.07 10.09 -5.87
C HIS A 45 -23.44 9.52 -6.30
N HIS A 46 -24.53 10.27 -6.12
CA HIS A 46 -25.90 9.82 -6.40
C HIS A 46 -26.41 10.22 -7.79
N VAL A 47 -25.56 10.84 -8.62
CA VAL A 47 -25.92 11.29 -9.97
C VAL A 47 -25.81 10.11 -10.94
N PRO A 48 -26.89 9.74 -11.65
CA PRO A 48 -26.85 8.69 -12.67
C PRO A 48 -25.85 9.00 -13.79
N ALA A 49 -25.29 7.97 -14.42
CA ALA A 49 -24.30 8.11 -15.50
C ALA A 49 -24.81 8.98 -16.67
N GLU A 50 -26.07 8.78 -17.07
CA GLU A 50 -26.71 9.55 -18.15
C GLU A 50 -26.75 11.05 -17.86
N VAL A 51 -27.08 11.41 -16.62
CA VAL A 51 -27.09 12.82 -16.16
C VAL A 51 -25.68 13.38 -16.09
N SER A 52 -24.71 12.56 -15.66
CA SER A 52 -23.30 12.95 -15.67
C SER A 52 -22.81 13.28 -17.08
N ASP A 53 -23.17 12.46 -18.07
CA ASP A 53 -22.74 12.66 -19.45
C ASP A 53 -23.43 13.87 -20.10
N GLU A 54 -24.69 14.13 -19.77
CA GLU A 54 -25.38 15.37 -20.14
C GLU A 54 -24.65 16.61 -19.58
N LEU A 55 -24.29 16.59 -18.30
CA LEU A 55 -23.57 17.70 -17.65
C LEU A 55 -22.18 17.92 -18.24
N LYS A 56 -21.46 16.85 -18.61
CA LYS A 56 -20.17 16.95 -19.31
C LYS A 56 -20.32 17.61 -20.68
N ALA A 57 -21.37 17.27 -21.42
CA ALA A 57 -21.62 17.81 -22.76
C ALA A 57 -21.99 19.31 -22.74
N LEU A 58 -22.68 19.78 -21.69
CA LEU A 58 -23.09 21.18 -21.52
C LEU A 58 -21.96 22.10 -21.04
N ARG A 59 -20.84 21.53 -20.59
CA ARG A 59 -19.71 22.30 -20.05
C ARG A 59 -19.11 23.19 -21.15
N ARG A 60 -19.12 24.50 -20.92
CA ARG A 60 -18.36 25.45 -21.74
C ARG A 60 -16.88 24.99 -21.83
N PRO A 61 -16.31 24.85 -23.03
CA PRO A 61 -14.89 24.52 -23.17
C PRO A 61 -14.00 25.63 -22.59
N LEU A 62 -12.79 25.27 -22.18
CA LEU A 62 -11.76 26.24 -21.85
C LEU A 62 -11.36 26.99 -23.13
N ASP A 63 -11.24 28.31 -23.03
CA ASP A 63 -10.60 29.09 -24.10
C ASP A 63 -9.07 28.90 -24.09
N ALA A 64 -8.37 29.48 -25.06
CA ALA A 64 -6.93 29.26 -25.21
C ALA A 64 -6.10 29.78 -24.02
N GLU A 65 -6.55 30.84 -23.35
CA GLU A 65 -5.87 31.39 -22.18
C GLU A 65 -6.12 30.50 -20.96
N GLU A 66 -7.37 30.09 -20.75
CA GLU A 66 -7.76 29.15 -19.70
C GLU A 66 -7.08 27.79 -19.87
N GLN A 67 -6.97 27.28 -21.10
CA GLN A 67 -6.29 26.01 -21.39
C GLN A 67 -4.82 26.07 -21.03
N LYS A 68 -4.13 27.17 -21.38
CA LYS A 68 -2.73 27.35 -21.02
C LYS A 68 -2.52 27.37 -19.51
N LEU A 69 -3.38 28.06 -18.76
CA LEU A 69 -3.32 28.10 -17.30
C LEU A 69 -3.58 26.71 -16.68
N ALA A 70 -4.52 25.95 -17.23
CA ALA A 70 -4.79 24.58 -16.80
C ALA A 70 -3.57 23.68 -17.04
N ASP A 71 -2.96 23.76 -18.23
CA ASP A 71 -1.76 22.99 -18.59
C ASP A 71 -0.57 23.32 -17.69
N ASP A 72 -0.34 24.61 -17.40
CA ASP A 72 0.73 25.08 -16.52
C ASP A 72 0.54 24.56 -15.08
N LEU A 73 -0.71 24.58 -14.57
CA LEU A 73 -1.05 24.04 -13.25
C LEU A 73 -0.85 22.52 -13.20
N ASP A 74 -1.29 21.80 -14.22
CA ASP A 74 -1.16 20.34 -14.29
C ASP A 74 0.31 19.92 -14.38
N ALA A 75 1.12 20.63 -15.17
CA ALA A 75 2.56 20.43 -15.24
C ALA A 75 3.25 20.67 -13.89
N ALA A 76 2.87 21.74 -13.18
CA ALA A 76 3.43 22.04 -11.86
C ALA A 76 3.05 20.98 -10.82
N MET A 77 1.80 20.51 -10.83
CA MET A 77 1.32 19.44 -9.95
C MET A 77 2.03 18.11 -10.24
N GLN A 78 2.21 17.76 -11.51
CA GLN A 78 2.92 16.55 -11.91
C GLN A 78 4.39 16.60 -11.48
N ALA A 79 5.08 17.71 -11.74
CA ALA A 79 6.46 17.90 -11.31
C ALA A 79 6.63 17.87 -9.78
N ALA A 80 5.63 18.33 -9.01
CA ALA A 80 5.64 18.20 -7.55
C ALA A 80 5.47 16.74 -7.10
N ARG A 81 4.56 15.98 -7.73
CA ARG A 81 4.36 14.55 -7.47
C ARG A 81 5.62 13.74 -7.78
N ASP A 82 6.26 14.01 -8.91
CA ASP A 82 7.47 13.31 -9.33
C ASP A 82 8.65 13.60 -8.38
N ARG A 83 8.81 14.86 -7.95
CA ARG A 83 9.81 15.23 -6.93
C ARG A 83 9.55 14.52 -5.60
N ALA A 84 8.31 14.48 -5.14
CA ALA A 84 7.95 13.79 -3.90
C ALA A 84 8.16 12.27 -4.01
N ALA A 85 7.85 11.66 -5.16
CA ALA A 85 8.10 10.25 -5.41
C ALA A 85 9.61 9.93 -5.45
N ALA A 86 10.40 10.75 -6.12
CA ALA A 86 11.85 10.61 -6.16
C ALA A 86 12.48 10.77 -4.77
N GLN A 87 11.97 11.71 -3.96
CA GLN A 87 12.43 11.89 -2.58
C GLN A 87 12.10 10.66 -1.72
N ARG A 88 10.85 10.17 -1.74
CA ARG A 88 10.47 8.95 -1.01
C ARG A 88 11.35 7.77 -1.40
N ARG A 89 11.58 7.58 -2.71
CA ARG A 89 12.46 6.51 -3.21
C ARG A 89 13.89 6.64 -2.66
N ARG A 90 14.47 7.84 -2.64
CA ARG A 90 15.80 8.08 -2.07
C ARG A 90 15.84 7.81 -0.57
N GLU A 91 14.80 8.21 0.17
CA GLU A 91 14.68 7.97 1.61
C GLU A 91 14.54 6.46 1.92
N GLU A 92 13.75 5.73 1.12
CA GLU A 92 13.61 4.28 1.20
C GLU A 92 14.93 3.56 0.88
N GLU A 93 15.63 3.96 -0.18
CA GLU A 93 16.94 3.41 -0.54
C GLU A 93 17.99 3.68 0.56
N ALA A 94 18.03 4.90 1.12
CA ALA A 94 18.91 5.24 2.22
C ALA A 94 18.56 4.52 3.53
N ALA A 95 17.27 4.32 3.81
CA ALA A 95 16.81 3.52 4.95
C ALA A 95 17.20 2.04 4.80
N ALA A 96 17.01 1.47 3.61
CA ALA A 96 17.42 0.11 3.30
C ALA A 96 18.94 -0.09 3.42
N GLU A 97 19.74 0.89 2.97
CA GLU A 97 21.19 0.83 3.13
C GLU A 97 21.63 0.92 4.59
N ARG A 98 21.05 1.84 5.38
CA ARG A 98 21.31 1.91 6.83
C ARG A 98 20.93 0.62 7.53
N HIS A 99 19.81 0.01 7.14
CA HIS A 99 19.40 -1.29 7.66
C HIS A 99 20.42 -2.37 7.34
N ARG A 100 20.87 -2.48 6.07
CA ARG A 100 21.93 -3.42 5.66
C ARG A 100 23.21 -3.24 6.48
N GLN A 101 23.69 -2.01 6.63
CA GLN A 101 24.91 -1.71 7.40
C GLN A 101 24.76 -2.05 8.89
N SER A 102 23.57 -1.81 9.47
CA SER A 102 23.29 -2.20 10.85
C SER A 102 23.31 -3.72 11.04
N MET A 103 22.76 -4.47 10.08
CA MET A 103 22.70 -5.94 10.14
C MET A 103 24.05 -6.61 9.91
N GLU A 104 24.94 -5.99 9.12
CA GLU A 104 26.32 -6.42 8.91
C GLU A 104 27.17 -6.30 10.17
N ASN A 105 26.99 -5.21 10.93
CA ASN A 105 27.75 -4.95 12.17
C ASN A 105 27.08 -5.49 13.44
N ALA A 106 25.87 -6.04 13.33
CA ALA A 106 25.14 -6.55 14.48
C ALA A 106 25.67 -7.92 14.95
N ASP A 107 25.51 -8.19 16.24
CA ASP A 107 25.94 -9.43 16.89
C ASP A 107 25.40 -10.67 16.14
N PRO A 108 26.27 -11.62 15.73
CA PRO A 108 25.85 -12.88 15.12
C PRO A 108 24.96 -13.74 16.03
N GLY A 109 25.07 -13.62 17.36
CA GLY A 109 24.28 -14.34 18.35
C GLY A 109 22.85 -13.80 18.54
N ARG A 110 22.51 -12.66 17.93
CA ARG A 110 21.17 -12.07 18.04
C ARG A 110 20.07 -13.02 17.54
N PRO A 111 18.85 -12.94 18.07
CA PRO A 111 17.71 -13.70 17.56
C PRO A 111 17.59 -13.59 16.03
N LEU A 112 17.31 -14.72 15.38
CA LEU A 112 17.10 -14.82 13.95
C LEU A 112 15.62 -15.04 13.68
N THR A 113 15.02 -14.21 12.82
CA THR A 113 13.62 -14.38 12.42
C THR A 113 13.56 -15.10 11.07
N LEU A 114 12.85 -16.21 11.06
CA LEU A 114 12.71 -17.12 9.93
C LEU A 114 11.24 -17.19 9.53
N ARG A 115 10.99 -17.34 8.23
CA ARG A 115 9.67 -17.57 7.67
C ARG A 115 9.61 -18.99 7.13
N TYR A 116 8.68 -19.78 7.65
CA TYR A 116 8.33 -21.08 7.11
C TYR A 116 7.18 -20.91 6.11
N LEU A 117 7.34 -21.50 4.93
CA LEU A 117 6.31 -21.59 3.91
C LEU A 117 6.10 -23.06 3.56
N TYR A 118 4.87 -23.54 3.65
CA TYR A 118 4.52 -24.95 3.39
C TYR A 118 5.10 -25.48 2.05
N ASN A 119 5.13 -24.63 1.02
CA ASN A 119 5.58 -24.99 -0.33
C ASN A 119 7.06 -24.65 -0.64
N ARG A 120 7.74 -23.87 0.21
CA ARG A 120 9.12 -23.40 -0.05
C ARG A 120 10.10 -23.72 1.07
N GLY A 121 9.64 -24.24 2.20
CA GLY A 121 10.46 -24.51 3.38
C GLY A 121 10.77 -23.24 4.17
N VAL A 122 11.91 -23.24 4.85
CA VAL A 122 12.33 -22.16 5.76
C VAL A 122 13.24 -21.18 5.03
N VAL A 123 12.93 -19.89 5.14
CA VAL A 123 13.76 -18.79 4.62
C VAL A 123 14.00 -17.76 5.72
N VAL A 124 15.08 -16.97 5.60
CA VAL A 124 15.30 -15.84 6.50
C VAL A 124 14.27 -14.76 6.18
N ALA A 125 13.61 -14.22 7.21
CA ALA A 125 12.54 -13.25 7.01
C ALA A 125 13.07 -11.87 6.60
N ASP A 126 14.26 -11.51 7.06
CA ASP A 126 14.94 -10.25 6.72
C ASP A 126 15.97 -10.49 5.61
N ASN A 127 15.74 -9.90 4.43
CA ASN A 127 16.65 -10.00 3.29
C ASN A 127 18.04 -9.38 3.53
N ALA A 128 18.18 -8.48 4.51
CA ALA A 128 19.47 -7.92 4.89
C ALA A 128 20.27 -8.88 5.77
N ASP A 129 19.62 -9.87 6.39
CA ASP A 129 20.28 -10.88 7.22
C ASP A 129 20.72 -12.06 6.36
N LYS A 130 22.04 -12.18 6.19
CA LYS A 130 22.66 -13.22 5.33
C LYS A 130 22.99 -14.51 6.09
N ARG A 131 22.63 -14.63 7.36
CA ARG A 131 22.95 -15.82 8.17
C ARG A 131 22.18 -17.04 7.64
N VAL A 132 22.87 -18.17 7.51
CA VAL A 132 22.26 -19.44 7.13
C VAL A 132 21.86 -20.18 8.41
N PRO A 133 20.58 -20.59 8.58
CA PRO A 133 20.16 -21.35 9.75
C PRO A 133 20.87 -22.71 9.80
N SER A 134 21.35 -23.10 10.98
CA SER A 134 21.97 -24.41 11.20
C SER A 134 20.94 -25.55 11.11
N GLN A 135 21.40 -26.79 11.00
CA GLN A 135 20.49 -27.95 10.97
C GLN A 135 19.66 -28.08 12.26
N ASP A 136 20.24 -27.75 13.41
CA ASP A 136 19.53 -27.81 14.70
C ASP A 136 18.37 -26.80 14.76
N VAL A 137 18.57 -25.61 14.17
CA VAL A 137 17.51 -24.60 14.03
C VAL A 137 16.40 -25.12 13.12
N LEU A 138 16.76 -25.72 11.99
CA LEU A 138 15.79 -26.26 11.04
C LEU A 138 15.00 -27.44 11.63
N ALA A 139 15.66 -28.30 12.41
CA ALA A 139 15.03 -29.40 13.13
C ALA A 139 14.01 -28.89 14.15
N ALA A 140 14.38 -27.91 14.99
CA ALA A 140 13.46 -27.32 15.96
C ALA A 140 12.25 -26.66 15.28
N ILE A 141 12.45 -25.97 14.16
CA ILE A 141 11.34 -25.38 13.40
C ILE A 141 10.41 -26.45 12.84
N LYS A 142 10.96 -27.55 12.35
CA LYS A 142 10.17 -28.68 11.85
C LYS A 142 9.31 -29.28 12.96
N GLU A 143 9.89 -29.56 14.12
CA GLU A 143 9.16 -30.07 15.29
C GLU A 143 8.06 -29.10 15.73
N TRP A 144 8.36 -27.81 15.76
CA TRP A 144 7.38 -26.78 16.09
C TRP A 144 6.21 -26.74 15.10
N VAL A 145 6.50 -26.82 13.79
CA VAL A 145 5.48 -26.86 12.74
C VAL A 145 4.63 -28.13 12.84
N GLU A 146 5.26 -29.28 13.10
CA GLU A 146 4.55 -30.56 13.30
C GLU A 146 3.61 -30.50 14.51
N GLU A 147 4.07 -29.95 15.64
CA GLU A 147 3.21 -29.73 16.80
C GLU A 147 2.01 -28.84 16.44
N ARG A 148 2.22 -27.72 15.71
CA ARG A 148 1.12 -26.80 15.37
C ARG A 148 0.17 -27.39 14.33
N ASN A 149 0.63 -28.29 13.48
CA ASN A 149 -0.26 -29.04 12.59
C ASN A 149 -1.28 -29.86 13.37
N THR A 150 -0.91 -30.47 14.51
CA THR A 150 -1.88 -31.21 15.36
C THR A 150 -2.99 -30.31 15.90
N TRP A 151 -2.73 -29.02 16.09
CA TRP A 151 -3.73 -28.07 16.61
C TRP A 151 -4.82 -27.75 15.59
N VAL A 152 -4.50 -27.83 14.29
CA VAL A 152 -5.39 -27.44 13.19
C VAL A 152 -5.88 -28.62 12.36
N GLU A 153 -5.40 -29.83 12.66
CA GLU A 153 -5.76 -31.08 11.98
C GLU A 153 -7.28 -31.33 11.97
N SER A 154 -7.96 -31.07 13.10
CA SER A 154 -9.42 -31.21 13.22
C SER A 154 -10.23 -30.38 12.21
N ARG A 155 -9.61 -29.35 11.61
CA ARG A 155 -10.21 -28.46 10.60
C ARG A 155 -9.77 -28.80 9.18
N ASN A 156 -9.06 -29.91 8.98
CA ASN A 156 -8.44 -30.30 7.72
C ASN A 156 -7.49 -29.20 7.18
N GLN A 157 -6.73 -28.60 8.10
CA GLN A 157 -5.78 -27.52 7.83
C GLN A 157 -4.35 -27.93 8.21
N VAL A 158 -3.38 -27.22 7.65
CA VAL A 158 -1.95 -27.31 7.97
C VAL A 158 -1.37 -25.91 8.14
N VAL A 159 -0.21 -25.80 8.78
CA VAL A 159 0.58 -24.56 8.82
C VAL A 159 0.99 -24.18 7.39
N GLY A 160 0.45 -23.09 6.87
CA GLY A 160 0.78 -22.60 5.52
C GLY A 160 1.95 -21.64 5.51
N ASP A 161 1.93 -20.68 6.44
CA ASP A 161 2.95 -19.66 6.64
C ASP A 161 3.20 -19.51 8.13
N ALA A 162 4.46 -19.43 8.56
CA ALA A 162 4.79 -19.12 9.94
C ALA A 162 5.98 -18.17 10.02
N THR A 163 5.93 -17.22 10.94
CA THR A 163 7.07 -16.38 11.31
C THR A 163 7.56 -16.83 12.68
N ILE A 164 8.82 -17.26 12.75
CA ILE A 164 9.41 -17.91 13.92
C ILE A 164 10.71 -17.20 14.26
N THR A 165 10.89 -16.83 15.52
CA THR A 165 12.12 -16.22 16.03
C THR A 165 12.89 -17.25 16.85
N VAL A 166 14.18 -17.41 16.56
CA VAL A 166 15.04 -18.46 17.12
C VAL A 166 16.36 -17.92 17.65
N HIS A 167 16.99 -18.65 18.56
CA HIS A 167 18.41 -18.48 18.90
C HIS A 167 19.29 -19.24 17.89
N PRO A 168 20.11 -18.54 17.08
CA PRO A 168 20.86 -19.18 15.99
C PRO A 168 22.16 -19.86 16.43
N GLY A 169 22.76 -19.42 17.54
CA GLY A 169 24.04 -19.91 18.06
C GLY A 169 23.88 -20.92 19.20
N ASP A 170 24.90 -21.05 20.05
CA ASP A 170 24.82 -21.94 21.21
C ASP A 170 23.71 -21.52 22.18
N LEU A 171 22.98 -22.49 22.72
CA LEU A 171 21.94 -22.25 23.72
C LEU A 171 22.58 -22.28 25.11
N ALA A 172 22.20 -21.33 25.96
CA ALA A 172 22.48 -21.46 27.38
C ALA A 172 21.66 -22.63 27.96
N GLU A 173 22.15 -23.20 29.06
CA GLU A 173 21.47 -24.31 29.75
C GLU A 173 20.02 -23.92 30.11
N GLY A 174 19.06 -24.76 29.70
CA GLY A 174 17.63 -24.55 29.96
C GLY A 174 16.90 -23.61 28.99
N GLN A 175 17.56 -23.06 27.96
CA GLN A 175 16.89 -22.25 26.95
C GLN A 175 16.30 -23.08 25.81
N GLU A 176 15.09 -22.74 25.38
CA GLU A 176 14.49 -23.29 24.17
C GLU A 176 15.08 -22.63 22.91
N ARG A 177 15.21 -23.41 21.84
CA ARG A 177 15.70 -22.93 20.54
C ARG A 177 14.78 -21.87 19.93
N ILE A 178 13.47 -22.04 20.11
CA ILE A 178 12.43 -21.16 19.59
C ILE A 178 12.03 -20.19 20.68
N ILE A 179 12.16 -18.90 20.37
CA ILE A 179 11.81 -17.81 21.28
C ILE A 179 10.32 -17.52 21.17
N SER A 180 9.82 -17.44 19.94
CA SER A 180 8.41 -17.18 19.64
C SER A 180 8.07 -17.59 18.21
N GLY A 181 6.78 -17.78 17.94
CA GLY A 181 6.30 -18.02 16.58
C GLY A 181 4.82 -17.74 16.42
N THR A 182 4.45 -17.26 15.23
CA THR A 182 3.06 -17.10 14.79
C THR A 182 2.86 -17.85 13.49
N PHE A 183 1.65 -18.35 13.25
CA PHE A 183 1.34 -19.08 12.02
C PHE A 183 -0.04 -18.78 11.47
N ILE A 184 -0.17 -18.95 10.15
CA ILE A 184 -1.40 -18.84 9.39
C ILE A 184 -1.74 -20.25 8.87
N PRO A 185 -2.84 -20.86 9.34
CA PRO A 185 -3.28 -22.14 8.82
C PRO A 185 -3.88 -21.99 7.42
N VAL A 186 -3.65 -22.97 6.56
CA VAL A 186 -4.23 -23.08 5.22
C VAL A 186 -4.92 -24.43 5.07
N SER A 187 -5.84 -24.54 4.12
CA SER A 187 -6.47 -25.84 3.82
C SER A 187 -5.40 -26.84 3.38
N ALA A 188 -5.43 -28.05 3.94
CA ALA A 188 -4.53 -29.11 3.52
C ALA A 188 -4.71 -29.37 2.01
N PRO A 189 -3.62 -29.63 1.25
CA PRO A 189 -3.76 -30.07 -0.13
C PRO A 189 -4.64 -31.32 -0.16
N ARG A 190 -5.58 -31.40 -1.10
CA ARG A 190 -6.33 -32.63 -1.34
C ARG A 190 -5.32 -33.67 -1.84
N SER A 191 -5.10 -34.71 -1.04
CA SER A 191 -4.34 -35.91 -1.40
C SER A 191 -5.00 -36.64 -2.57
#